data_AF-A0A2N5C3K6-F1
#
_entry.id   AF-A0A2N5C3K6-F1
#
_cell.length_a   1.000
_cell.length_b   1.000
_cell.length_c   1.000
_cell.angle_alpha   90.00
_cell.angle_beta   90.00
_cell.angle_gamma   90.00
#
_symmetry.space_group_name_H-M   'P 1'
#
loop_
_entity.id
_entity.type
_entity.pdbx_description
1 polymer ?
#
loop_
_entity_poly.entity_id
_entity_poly.type
_entity_poly.pdbx_seq_one_letter_code
_entity_poly.pdbx_strand_id
1 'polypeptide(L)'
;MLIFDEAAEILRKVEAHLLGVDALPFRLAAKIQWIVHLPFPFLSIGVRERRAVAVRWSLLSAAFLLIGQIFIAWVGIARTEWANYVSISCMLAPILLIAFALPSTYGASGVTSDDVVLVRRHLQERGFSKEFDVELLKKCIKQFEDRVRVRIVGLKWIVGLLWASFLYFWSKAIEASAMTVLRSVGLAVGLFFAVLVGYLLVWGYESAVNRLFNSLAFGCDELCRELKNRAPVLRCIDADCSERT
;
A
#
# COMPACT_ATOMS: atom_id res chain seq x y z
N MET A 1 20.83 0.51 -24.92
CA MET A 1 20.67 0.47 -23.45
C MET A 1 19.93 -0.83 -23.11
N LEU A 2 20.30 -1.55 -22.06
CA LEU A 2 19.60 -2.80 -21.72
C LEU A 2 18.22 -2.44 -21.16
N ILE A 3 17.18 -3.23 -21.50
CA ILE A 3 15.82 -2.96 -21.00
C ILE A 3 15.71 -3.02 -19.47
N PHE A 4 16.63 -3.75 -18.83
CA PHE A 4 16.77 -3.77 -17.38
C PHE A 4 17.14 -2.40 -16.80
N ASP A 5 18.09 -1.70 -17.43
CA ASP A 5 18.52 -0.37 -17.00
C ASP A 5 17.40 0.66 -17.23
N GLU A 6 16.68 0.50 -18.33
CA GLU A 6 15.50 1.30 -18.68
C GLU A 6 14.41 1.17 -17.61
N ALA A 7 14.10 -0.07 -17.21
CA ALA A 7 13.13 -0.36 -16.14
C ALA A 7 13.55 0.27 -14.81
N ALA A 8 14.83 0.15 -14.44
CA ALA A 8 15.35 0.73 -13.21
C ALA A 8 15.30 2.26 -13.23
N GLU A 9 15.53 2.89 -14.38
CA GLU A 9 15.50 4.35 -14.50
C GLU A 9 14.07 4.91 -14.51
N ILE A 10 13.14 4.22 -15.17
CA ILE A 10 11.71 4.57 -15.13
C ILE A 10 11.19 4.45 -13.70
N LEU A 11 11.52 3.36 -13.00
CA LEU A 11 11.14 3.17 -11.60
C LEU A 11 11.63 4.34 -10.73
N ARG A 12 12.91 4.72 -10.83
CA ARG A 12 13.47 5.85 -10.07
C ARG A 12 12.80 7.18 -10.37
N LYS A 13 12.42 7.44 -11.62
CA LYS A 13 11.74 8.69 -12.00
C LYS A 13 10.33 8.74 -11.46
N VAL A 14 9.60 7.63 -11.46
CA VAL A 14 8.26 7.56 -10.86
C VAL A 14 8.35 7.67 -9.34
N GLU A 15 9.34 7.03 -8.71
CA GLU A 15 9.62 7.22 -7.27
C GLU A 15 9.90 8.69 -6.93
N ALA A 16 10.78 9.35 -7.69
CA ALA A 16 11.09 10.77 -7.51
C ALA A 16 9.86 11.67 -7.68
N HIS A 17 9.02 11.37 -8.68
CA HIS A 17 7.76 12.08 -8.91
C HIS A 17 6.79 11.93 -7.74
N LEU A 18 6.56 10.69 -7.29
CA LEU A 18 5.67 10.42 -6.15
C LEU A 18 6.14 11.14 -4.87
N LEU A 19 7.46 11.27 -4.70
CA LEU A 19 8.08 11.93 -3.56
C LEU A 19 8.13 13.46 -3.70
N GLY A 20 7.87 14.00 -4.90
CA GLY A 20 7.99 15.44 -5.18
C GLY A 20 9.42 15.96 -5.06
N VAL A 21 10.43 15.11 -5.32
CA VAL A 21 11.84 15.44 -5.15
C VAL A 21 12.56 15.40 -6.49
N ASP A 22 13.19 16.51 -6.86
CA ASP A 22 14.11 16.55 -8.00
C ASP A 22 15.44 15.86 -7.65
N ALA A 23 15.98 15.09 -8.59
CA ALA A 23 17.22 14.34 -8.38
C ALA A 23 18.39 15.29 -8.09
N LEU A 24 19.05 15.14 -6.92
CA LEU A 24 20.26 15.90 -6.60
C LEU A 24 21.38 15.65 -7.63
N PRO A 25 22.14 16.69 -8.03
CA PRO A 25 23.15 16.58 -9.08
C PRO A 25 24.36 15.70 -8.68
N PHE A 26 24.61 15.50 -7.39
CA PHE A 26 25.77 14.73 -6.89
C PHE A 26 25.42 13.27 -6.60
N ARG A 27 26.11 12.33 -7.28
CA ARG A 27 25.86 10.87 -7.20
C ARG A 27 25.93 10.29 -5.77
N LEU A 28 26.84 10.78 -4.92
CA LEU A 28 27.02 10.27 -3.56
C LEU A 28 25.95 10.83 -2.61
N ALA A 29 25.69 12.14 -2.69
CA ALA A 29 24.63 12.81 -1.94
C ALA A 29 23.26 12.24 -2.29
N ALA A 30 23.01 11.96 -3.58
CA ALA A 30 21.82 11.27 -4.03
C ALA A 30 21.71 9.88 -3.36
N LYS A 31 22.75 9.04 -3.40
CA LYS A 31 22.71 7.72 -2.74
C LYS A 31 22.39 7.79 -1.24
N ILE A 32 22.98 8.74 -0.51
CA ILE A 32 22.73 8.91 0.93
C ILE A 32 21.31 9.41 1.16
N GLN A 33 20.84 10.37 0.37
CA GLN A 33 19.46 10.85 0.41
C GLN A 33 18.46 9.70 0.17
N TRP A 34 18.75 8.81 -0.78
CA TRP A 34 17.93 7.65 -1.13
C TRP A 34 17.85 6.60 -0.02
N ILE A 35 18.91 6.44 0.78
CA ILE A 35 18.96 5.45 1.86
C ILE A 35 18.37 6.00 3.16
N VAL A 36 18.63 7.27 3.49
CA VAL A 36 18.34 7.82 4.82
C VAL A 36 17.11 8.71 4.81
N HIS A 37 16.95 9.56 3.80
CA HIS A 37 15.94 10.62 3.82
C HIS A 37 14.65 10.24 3.10
N LEU A 38 14.76 9.56 1.95
CA LEU A 38 13.63 9.21 1.08
C LEU A 38 12.68 8.10 1.64
N PRO A 39 13.10 7.17 2.51
CA PRO A 39 12.17 6.21 3.10
C PRO A 39 11.05 6.85 3.92
N PHE A 40 11.32 7.93 4.65
CA PHE A 40 10.33 8.60 5.49
C PHE A 40 9.18 9.27 4.72
N PRO A 41 9.43 10.12 3.70
CA PRO A 41 8.37 10.67 2.86
C PRO A 41 7.70 9.58 2.03
N PHE A 42 8.41 8.53 1.60
CA PHE A 42 7.78 7.40 0.91
C PHE A 42 6.76 6.69 1.81
N LEU A 43 7.14 6.46 3.06
CA LEU A 43 6.28 5.84 4.05
C LEU A 43 5.08 6.73 4.41
N SER A 44 5.27 8.04 4.49
CA SER A 44 4.20 8.98 4.80
C SER A 44 3.13 9.04 3.71
N ILE A 45 3.50 8.90 2.43
CA ILE A 45 2.56 8.77 1.30
C ILE A 45 1.66 7.55 1.53
N GLY A 46 2.26 6.39 1.81
CA GLY A 46 1.51 5.16 2.03
C GLY A 46 0.63 5.20 3.29
N VAL A 47 1.13 5.76 4.39
CA VAL A 47 0.31 5.97 5.61
C VAL A 47 -0.87 6.90 5.32
N ARG A 48 -0.68 7.97 4.54
CA ARG A 48 -1.74 8.93 4.22
C ARG A 48 -2.88 8.28 3.42
N GLU A 49 -2.55 7.49 2.41
CA GLU A 49 -3.55 6.75 1.62
C GLU A 49 -4.38 5.81 2.48
N ARG A 50 -3.68 5.06 3.32
CA ARG A 50 -4.31 4.08 4.19
C ARG A 50 -5.08 4.70 5.35
N ARG A 51 -4.70 5.91 5.79
CA ARG A 51 -5.41 6.66 6.82
C ARG A 51 -6.86 6.93 6.42
N ALA A 52 -7.14 7.30 5.18
CA ALA A 52 -8.51 7.53 4.73
C ALA A 52 -9.38 6.26 4.80
N VAL A 53 -8.77 5.09 4.58
CA VAL A 53 -9.43 3.79 4.72
C VAL A 53 -9.61 3.46 6.21
N ALA A 54 -8.54 3.53 7.02
CA ALA A 54 -8.61 3.27 8.45
C ALA A 54 -9.59 4.18 9.19
N VAL A 55 -9.65 5.48 8.87
CA VAL A 55 -10.60 6.42 9.49
C VAL A 55 -12.04 6.03 9.19
N ARG A 56 -12.35 5.68 7.94
CA ARG A 56 -13.70 5.21 7.57
C ARG A 56 -14.09 3.97 8.37
N TRP A 57 -13.17 3.02 8.50
CA TRP A 57 -13.43 1.80 9.25
C TRP A 57 -13.47 2.02 10.77
N SER A 58 -12.64 2.91 11.32
CA SER A 58 -12.69 3.22 12.76
C SER A 58 -13.99 3.93 13.13
N LEU A 59 -14.49 4.83 12.27
CA LEU A 59 -15.80 5.45 12.43
C LEU A 59 -16.92 4.42 12.36
N LEU A 60 -16.85 3.47 11.42
CA LEU A 60 -17.83 2.38 11.32
C LEU A 60 -17.82 1.52 12.60
N SER A 61 -16.64 1.10 13.07
CA SER A 61 -16.52 0.34 14.31
C SER A 61 -17.05 1.10 15.52
N ALA A 62 -16.76 2.40 15.62
CA ALA A 62 -17.30 3.25 16.67
C ALA A 62 -18.84 3.32 16.61
N ALA A 63 -19.42 3.45 15.43
CA ALA A 63 -20.86 3.46 15.24
C ALA A 63 -21.51 2.14 15.69
N PHE A 64 -20.94 0.99 15.31
CA PHE A 64 -21.43 -0.32 15.74
C PHE A 64 -21.37 -0.49 17.27
N LEU A 65 -20.29 -0.05 17.91
CA LEU A 65 -20.17 -0.10 19.36
C LEU A 65 -21.20 0.80 20.04
N LEU A 66 -21.40 2.04 19.55
CA LEU A 66 -22.40 2.96 20.09
C LEU A 66 -23.82 2.41 19.95
N ILE A 67 -24.17 1.88 18.77
CA ILE A 67 -25.48 1.27 18.52
C ILE A 67 -25.68 0.06 19.45
N GLY A 68 -24.65 -0.77 19.62
CA GLY A 68 -24.66 -1.90 20.54
C GLY A 68 -24.93 -1.48 21.99
N GLN A 69 -24.27 -0.42 22.47
CA GLN A 69 -24.49 0.09 23.83
C GLN A 69 -25.88 0.69 24.01
N ILE A 70 -26.38 1.44 23.02
CA ILE A 70 -27.75 1.98 23.04
C ILE A 70 -28.76 0.84 23.07
N PHE A 71 -28.56 -0.22 22.29
CA PHE A 71 -29.41 -1.39 22.27
C PHE A 71 -29.42 -2.12 23.62
N ILE A 72 -28.24 -2.36 24.21
CA ILE A 72 -28.11 -2.98 25.54
C ILE A 72 -28.87 -2.18 26.60
N ALA A 73 -28.74 -0.85 26.58
CA ALA A 73 -29.43 0.04 27.50
C ALA A 73 -30.94 0.04 27.29
N TRP A 74 -31.38 0.07 26.03
CA TRP A 74 -32.81 0.09 25.67
C TRP A 74 -33.54 -1.20 26.04
N VAL A 75 -32.90 -2.37 25.87
CA VAL A 75 -33.47 -3.68 26.24
C VAL A 75 -33.28 -3.98 27.74
N GLY A 76 -32.44 -3.23 28.45
CA GLY A 76 -32.23 -3.40 29.89
C GLY A 76 -31.37 -4.61 30.28
N ILE A 77 -30.53 -5.11 29.36
CA ILE A 77 -29.72 -6.34 29.55
C ILE A 77 -28.31 -6.07 30.09
N ALA A 78 -28.00 -4.84 30.51
CA ALA A 78 -26.65 -4.38 30.84
C ALA A 78 -25.89 -5.21 31.90
N ARG A 79 -26.61 -5.89 32.81
CA ARG A 79 -26.01 -6.72 33.89
C ARG A 79 -26.06 -8.22 33.61
N THR A 80 -26.32 -8.61 32.36
CA THR A 80 -26.42 -10.01 31.97
C THR A 80 -25.25 -10.39 31.06
N GLU A 81 -24.94 -11.68 30.98
CA GLU A 81 -23.94 -12.21 30.04
C GLU A 81 -24.28 -11.89 28.57
N TRP A 82 -25.57 -11.67 28.26
CA TRP A 82 -26.00 -11.23 26.93
C TRP A 82 -25.41 -9.89 26.49
N ALA A 83 -25.14 -8.97 27.43
CA ALA A 83 -24.46 -7.71 27.11
C ALA A 83 -23.03 -7.93 26.60
N ASN A 84 -22.33 -8.93 27.14
CA ASN A 84 -20.98 -9.30 26.69
C ASN A 84 -21.03 -9.84 25.25
N TYR A 85 -21.96 -10.75 24.96
CA TYR A 85 -22.12 -11.30 23.60
C TYR A 85 -22.46 -10.21 22.58
N VAL A 86 -23.41 -9.33 22.88
CA VAL A 86 -23.77 -8.21 22.00
C VAL A 86 -22.56 -7.30 21.75
N SER A 87 -21.80 -6.97 22.80
CA SER A 87 -20.60 -6.12 22.68
C SER A 87 -19.52 -6.77 21.80
N ILE A 88 -19.27 -8.08 21.97
CA ILE A 88 -18.34 -8.84 21.13
C ILE A 88 -18.83 -8.88 19.69
N SER A 89 -20.12 -9.15 19.46
CA SER A 89 -20.70 -9.15 18.11
C SER A 89 -20.56 -7.79 17.42
N CYS A 90 -20.82 -6.68 18.13
CA CYS A 90 -20.61 -5.32 17.61
C CYS A 90 -19.13 -5.02 17.32
N MET A 91 -18.19 -5.60 18.07
CA MET A 91 -16.76 -5.48 17.80
C MET A 91 -16.32 -6.30 16.57
N LEU A 92 -16.91 -7.48 16.36
CA LEU A 92 -16.55 -8.39 15.27
C LEU A 92 -17.26 -8.05 13.94
N ALA A 93 -18.47 -7.49 13.98
CA ALA A 93 -19.25 -7.21 12.78
C ALA A 93 -18.52 -6.30 11.76
N PRO A 94 -17.87 -5.20 12.15
CA PRO A 94 -17.07 -4.39 11.23
C PRO A 94 -15.93 -5.16 10.58
N ILE A 95 -15.30 -6.12 11.28
CA ILE A 95 -14.21 -6.94 10.74
C ILE A 95 -14.72 -7.80 9.58
N LEU A 96 -15.90 -8.41 9.73
CA LEU A 96 -16.54 -9.16 8.66
C LEU A 96 -16.90 -8.26 7.47
N LEU A 97 -17.47 -7.08 7.73
CA LEU A 97 -17.79 -6.11 6.67
C LEU A 97 -16.55 -5.68 5.88
N ILE A 98 -15.40 -5.50 6.56
CA ILE A 98 -14.13 -5.18 5.92
C ILE A 98 -13.64 -6.35 5.06
N ALA A 99 -13.65 -7.57 5.61
CA ALA A 99 -13.19 -8.77 4.92
C ALA A 99 -13.96 -9.05 3.62
N PHE A 100 -15.26 -8.71 3.61
CA PHE A 100 -16.16 -8.91 2.47
C PHE A 100 -16.53 -7.60 1.75
N ALA A 101 -15.77 -6.52 1.95
CA ALA A 101 -16.02 -5.27 1.23
C ALA A 101 -15.82 -5.46 -0.28
N LEU A 102 -16.67 -4.81 -1.08
CA LEU A 102 -16.65 -4.94 -2.53
C LEU A 102 -15.31 -4.49 -3.13
N PRO A 103 -14.80 -5.14 -4.19
CA PRO A 103 -13.54 -4.78 -4.84
C PRO A 103 -13.46 -3.32 -5.30
N SER A 104 -14.59 -2.71 -5.67
CA SER A 104 -14.67 -1.29 -6.03
C SER A 104 -14.25 -0.36 -4.88
N THR A 105 -14.40 -0.79 -3.63
CA THR A 105 -13.93 -0.09 -2.42
C THR A 105 -12.40 -0.03 -2.36
N TYR A 106 -11.73 -0.98 -3.01
CA TYR A 106 -10.27 -1.12 -3.05
C TYR A 106 -9.65 -0.67 -4.40
N GLY A 107 -10.47 -0.48 -5.43
CA GLY A 107 -10.02 -0.23 -6.82
C GLY A 107 -9.21 1.05 -6.99
N ALA A 108 -9.51 2.09 -6.20
CA ALA A 108 -8.68 3.29 -6.14
C ALA A 108 -7.53 3.08 -5.14
N SER A 109 -6.52 2.31 -5.54
CA SER A 109 -5.33 1.98 -4.73
C SER A 109 -4.38 3.18 -4.52
N GLY A 110 -4.93 4.39 -4.29
CA GLY A 110 -4.18 5.63 -4.19
C GLY A 110 -3.61 6.16 -5.51
N VAL A 111 -3.74 5.42 -6.61
CA VAL A 111 -3.29 5.85 -7.95
C VAL A 111 -4.22 6.92 -8.48
N THR A 112 -3.65 8.05 -8.89
CA THR A 112 -4.38 9.16 -9.52
C THR A 112 -4.22 9.11 -11.04
N SER A 113 -5.13 9.76 -11.77
CA SER A 113 -5.00 9.91 -13.23
C SER A 113 -3.71 10.63 -13.62
N ASP A 114 -3.24 11.57 -12.80
CA ASP A 114 -1.98 12.30 -13.01
C ASP A 114 -0.78 11.36 -12.95
N ASP A 115 -0.76 10.41 -11.99
CA ASP A 115 0.29 9.40 -11.89
C ASP A 115 0.37 8.56 -13.19
N VAL A 116 -0.79 8.15 -13.72
CA VAL A 116 -0.89 7.36 -14.97
C VAL A 116 -0.42 8.17 -16.18
N VAL A 117 -0.89 9.42 -16.30
CA VAL A 117 -0.51 10.33 -17.40
C VAL A 117 0.99 10.61 -17.40
N LEU A 118 1.60 10.76 -16.22
CA LEU A 118 3.03 10.99 -16.11
C LEU A 118 3.84 9.77 -16.57
N VAL A 119 3.48 8.57 -16.09
CA VAL A 119 4.16 7.35 -16.52
C VAL A 119 4.07 7.21 -18.04
N ARG A 120 2.86 7.38 -18.60
CA ARG A 120 2.64 7.34 -20.04
C ARG A 120 3.52 8.36 -20.78
N ARG A 121 3.52 9.63 -20.37
CA ARG A 121 4.33 10.67 -21.01
C ARG A 121 5.80 10.30 -20.97
N HIS A 122 6.27 9.77 -19.85
CA HIS A 122 7.67 9.40 -19.71
C HIS A 122 8.07 8.23 -20.61
N LEU A 123 7.20 7.24 -20.79
CA LEU A 123 7.42 6.15 -21.74
C LEU A 123 7.45 6.67 -23.19
N GLN A 124 6.58 7.61 -23.55
CA GLN A 124 6.58 8.23 -24.88
C GLN A 124 7.86 9.03 -25.15
N GLU A 125 8.31 9.84 -24.18
CA GLU A 125 9.57 10.61 -24.26
C GLU A 125 10.80 9.72 -24.51
N ARG A 126 10.77 8.47 -24.03
CA ARG A 126 11.85 7.49 -24.24
C ARG A 126 11.74 6.70 -25.53
N GLY A 127 10.74 6.98 -26.37
CA GLY A 127 10.59 6.38 -27.69
C GLY A 127 9.99 4.98 -27.69
N PHE A 128 9.31 4.57 -26.61
CA PHE A 128 8.52 3.32 -26.62
C PHE A 128 7.37 3.46 -27.62
N SER A 129 7.55 2.83 -28.79
CA SER A 129 6.65 2.95 -29.95
C SER A 129 6.00 1.62 -30.35
N LYS A 130 6.47 0.51 -29.78
CA LYS A 130 5.98 -0.84 -30.06
C LYS A 130 5.38 -1.44 -28.79
N GLU A 131 4.23 -2.10 -28.95
CA GLU A 131 3.55 -2.83 -27.88
C GLU A 131 4.48 -3.87 -27.23
N PHE A 132 5.26 -4.58 -28.04
CA PHE A 132 6.22 -5.58 -27.58
C PHE A 132 7.25 -5.02 -26.59
N ASP A 133 7.76 -3.80 -26.82
CA ASP A 133 8.78 -3.19 -25.96
C ASP A 133 8.18 -2.80 -24.60
N VAL A 134 6.93 -2.32 -24.59
CA VAL A 134 6.19 -1.98 -23.36
C VAL A 134 5.85 -3.25 -22.57
N GLU A 135 5.47 -4.34 -23.24
CA GLU A 135 5.25 -5.63 -22.58
C GLU A 135 6.52 -6.20 -21.96
N LEU A 136 7.65 -6.11 -22.67
CA LEU A 136 8.95 -6.55 -22.17
C LEU A 136 9.35 -5.74 -20.93
N LEU A 137 9.11 -4.42 -20.96
CA LEU A 137 9.32 -3.53 -19.82
C LEU A 137 8.43 -3.92 -18.63
N LYS A 138 7.15 -4.21 -18.86
CA LYS A 138 6.20 -4.66 -17.81
C LYS A 138 6.69 -5.94 -17.13
N LYS A 139 7.23 -6.89 -17.89
CA LYS A 139 7.84 -8.12 -17.35
C LYS A 139 9.06 -7.81 -16.47
N CYS A 140 9.91 -6.88 -16.87
CA CYS A 140 11.06 -6.45 -16.07
C CYS A 140 10.61 -5.75 -14.77
N ILE A 141 9.66 -4.82 -14.84
CA ILE A 141 9.10 -4.12 -13.67
C ILE A 141 8.51 -5.12 -12.67
N LYS A 142 7.77 -6.14 -13.15
CA LYS A 142 7.21 -7.18 -12.30
C LYS A 142 8.27 -7.93 -11.49
N GLN A 143 9.45 -8.18 -12.05
CA GLN A 143 10.54 -8.80 -11.28
C GLN A 143 11.05 -7.91 -10.14
N PHE A 144 11.02 -6.57 -10.30
CA PHE A 144 11.33 -5.65 -9.20
C PHE A 144 10.23 -5.67 -8.15
N GLU A 145 8.96 -5.68 -8.57
CA GLU A 145 7.81 -5.78 -7.68
C GLU A 145 7.88 -7.04 -6.81
N ASP A 146 8.10 -8.21 -7.42
CA ASP A 146 8.17 -9.49 -6.71
C ASP A 146 9.27 -9.48 -5.64
N ARG A 147 10.45 -8.92 -5.95
CA ARG A 147 11.55 -8.77 -4.99
C ARG A 147 11.18 -7.87 -3.80
N VAL A 148 10.45 -6.79 -4.05
CA VAL A 148 9.99 -5.89 -2.97
C VAL A 148 8.90 -6.57 -2.14
N ARG A 149 7.97 -7.31 -2.77
CA ARG A 149 6.91 -8.05 -2.08
C ARG A 149 7.48 -9.11 -1.13
N VAL A 150 8.52 -9.85 -1.53
CA VAL A 150 9.20 -10.80 -0.63
C VAL A 150 9.76 -10.11 0.62
N ARG A 151 10.34 -8.92 0.48
CA ARG A 151 10.84 -8.14 1.63
C ARG A 151 9.70 -7.70 2.55
N ILE A 152 8.57 -7.24 1.98
CA ILE A 152 7.38 -6.86 2.76
C ILE A 152 6.87 -8.06 3.58
N VAL A 153 6.82 -9.25 3.00
CA VAL A 153 6.44 -10.48 3.72
C VAL A 153 7.39 -10.75 4.89
N GLY A 154 8.70 -10.62 4.67
CA GLY A 154 9.69 -10.73 5.75
C GLY A 154 9.46 -9.72 6.88
N LEU A 155 9.14 -8.46 6.55
CA LEU A 155 8.83 -7.44 7.55
C LEU A 155 7.54 -7.75 8.32
N LYS A 156 6.50 -8.30 7.67
CA LYS A 156 5.26 -8.74 8.33
C LYS A 156 5.53 -9.83 9.37
N TRP A 157 6.44 -10.76 9.07
CA TRP A 157 6.86 -11.78 10.04
C TRP A 157 7.54 -11.17 11.27
N ILE A 158 8.37 -10.13 11.10
CA ILE A 158 9.00 -9.41 12.21
C ILE A 158 7.92 -8.74 13.10
N VAL A 159 6.93 -8.10 12.49
CA VAL A 159 5.79 -7.51 13.24
C VAL A 159 4.99 -8.60 13.97
N GLY A 160 4.78 -9.76 13.34
CA GLY A 160 4.15 -10.91 13.98
C GLY A 160 4.94 -11.44 15.18
N LEU A 161 6.27 -11.50 15.09
CA LEU A 161 7.14 -11.89 16.19
C LEU A 161 7.10 -10.87 17.34
N LEU A 162 7.08 -9.56 17.02
CA LEU A 162 6.90 -8.50 18.02
C LEU A 162 5.55 -8.63 18.72
N TRP A 163 4.49 -8.94 17.97
CA TRP A 163 3.16 -9.16 18.53
C TRP A 163 3.10 -10.39 19.44
N ALA A 164 3.67 -11.51 19.02
CA ALA A 164 3.78 -12.71 19.84
C ALA A 164 4.56 -12.44 21.14
N SER A 165 5.66 -11.67 21.03
CA SER A 165 6.44 -11.22 22.18
C SER A 165 5.61 -10.36 23.12
N PHE A 166 4.87 -9.38 22.59
CA PHE A 166 3.94 -8.57 23.38
C PHE A 166 2.92 -9.44 24.13
N LEU A 167 2.25 -10.38 23.46
CA LEU A 167 1.27 -11.26 24.08
C LEU A 167 1.88 -12.11 25.21
N TYR A 168 3.07 -12.64 24.99
CA TYR A 168 3.80 -13.40 26.00
C TYR A 168 4.09 -12.55 27.26
N PHE A 169 4.66 -11.35 27.07
CA PHE A 169 4.98 -10.47 28.20
C PHE A 169 3.74 -9.88 28.86
N TRP A 170 2.67 -9.63 28.11
CA TRP A 170 1.38 -9.21 28.65
C TRP A 170 0.78 -10.30 29.54
N SER A 171 0.80 -11.56 29.09
CA SER A 171 0.38 -12.70 29.91
C SER A 171 1.17 -12.79 31.21
N LYS A 172 2.49 -12.59 31.15
CA LYS A 172 3.34 -12.57 32.36
C LYS A 172 3.15 -11.34 33.23
N ALA A 173 2.72 -10.22 32.68
CA ALA A 173 2.37 -9.04 33.45
C ALA A 173 1.10 -9.25 34.28
N ILE A 174 0.12 -10.01 33.77
CA ILE A 174 -1.11 -10.35 34.50
C ILE A 174 -0.80 -11.24 35.72
N GLU A 175 0.18 -12.14 35.60
CA GLU A 175 0.62 -13.04 36.68
C GLU A 175 1.63 -12.40 37.65
N ALA A 176 2.04 -11.15 37.43
CA ALA A 176 3.15 -10.55 38.15
C ALA A 176 2.76 -10.18 39.60
N SER A 177 3.72 -10.36 40.52
CA SER A 177 3.60 -9.89 41.92
C SER A 177 3.64 -8.36 42.01
N ALA A 178 3.15 -7.79 43.10
CA ALA A 178 3.14 -6.33 43.32
C ALA A 178 4.52 -5.67 43.19
N MET A 179 5.62 -6.36 43.52
CA MET A 179 6.98 -5.85 43.37
C MET A 179 7.50 -5.84 41.92
N THR A 180 6.97 -6.71 41.05
CA THR A 180 7.43 -6.88 39.67
C THR A 180 6.46 -6.33 38.62
N VAL A 181 5.22 -6.05 39.02
CA VAL A 181 4.15 -5.49 38.16
C VAL A 181 4.62 -4.29 37.36
N LEU A 182 5.25 -3.29 38.00
CA LEU A 182 5.63 -2.05 37.30
C LEU A 182 6.62 -2.32 36.15
N ARG A 183 7.58 -3.22 36.37
CA ARG A 183 8.57 -3.59 35.35
C ARG A 183 7.93 -4.40 34.22
N SER A 184 7.09 -5.38 34.56
CA SER A 184 6.42 -6.24 33.58
C SER A 184 5.43 -5.45 32.71
N VAL A 185 4.64 -4.57 33.34
CA VAL A 185 3.72 -3.67 32.63
C VAL A 185 4.48 -2.67 31.77
N GLY A 186 5.55 -2.05 32.30
CA GLY A 186 6.37 -1.11 31.53
C GLY A 186 6.96 -1.75 30.27
N LEU A 187 7.47 -2.98 30.38
CA LEU A 187 8.00 -3.72 29.23
C LEU A 187 6.90 -4.11 28.24
N ALA A 188 5.74 -4.55 28.71
CA ALA A 188 4.61 -4.89 27.85
C ALA A 188 4.07 -3.66 27.09
N VAL A 189 3.98 -2.50 27.77
CA VAL A 189 3.61 -1.23 27.13
C VAL A 189 4.64 -0.81 26.10
N GLY A 190 5.94 -0.91 26.41
CA GLY A 190 7.01 -0.64 25.45
C GLY A 190 6.93 -1.52 24.20
N LEU A 191 6.68 -2.82 24.38
CA LEU A 191 6.46 -3.76 23.27
C LEU A 191 5.20 -3.45 22.48
N PHE A 192 4.10 -3.06 23.13
CA PHE A 192 2.88 -2.64 22.45
C PHE A 192 3.14 -1.47 21.50
N PHE A 193 3.84 -0.43 21.97
CA PHE A 193 4.23 0.69 21.10
C PHE A 193 5.19 0.26 19.98
N ALA A 194 6.13 -0.64 20.26
CA ALA A 194 7.02 -1.18 19.24
C ALA A 194 6.25 -1.94 18.15
N VAL A 195 5.23 -2.74 18.52
CA VAL A 195 4.33 -3.39 17.56
C VAL A 195 3.56 -2.34 16.75
N LEU A 196 3.00 -1.33 17.40
CA LEU A 196 2.22 -0.29 16.73
C LEU A 196 3.06 0.46 15.68
N VAL A 197 4.27 0.89 16.07
CA VAL A 197 5.21 1.54 15.16
C VAL A 197 5.62 0.60 14.04
N GLY A 198 6.01 -0.65 14.36
CA GLY A 198 6.38 -1.64 13.35
C GLY A 198 5.25 -1.91 12.35
N TYR A 199 4.03 -2.07 12.84
CA TYR A 199 2.84 -2.24 12.01
C TYR A 199 2.62 -1.05 11.07
N LEU A 200 2.66 0.18 11.60
CA LEU A 200 2.50 1.40 10.80
C LEU A 200 3.59 1.52 9.72
N LEU A 201 4.84 1.17 10.06
CA LEU A 201 5.95 1.21 9.12
C LEU A 201 5.75 0.23 7.97
N VAL A 202 5.45 -1.03 8.29
CA VAL A 202 5.24 -2.08 7.27
C VAL A 202 4.01 -1.79 6.41
N TRP A 203 2.92 -1.35 7.04
CA TRP A 203 1.68 -1.04 6.36
C TRP A 203 1.80 0.19 5.45
N GLY A 204 2.48 1.23 5.92
CA GLY A 204 2.79 2.42 5.13
C GLY A 204 3.69 2.08 3.94
N TYR A 205 4.78 1.35 4.17
CA TYR A 205 5.69 0.92 3.12
C TYR A 205 4.99 0.06 2.06
N GLU A 206 4.18 -0.94 2.48
CA GLU A 206 3.40 -1.76 1.56
C GLU A 206 2.44 -0.94 0.71
N SER A 207 1.78 0.06 1.28
CA SER A 207 0.86 0.91 0.51
C SER A 207 1.60 1.75 -0.53
N ALA A 208 2.71 2.38 -0.15
CA ALA A 208 3.50 3.21 -1.05
C ALA A 208 4.08 2.38 -2.22
N VAL A 209 4.57 1.17 -1.94
CA VAL A 209 5.02 0.21 -2.95
C VAL A 209 3.90 -0.16 -3.90
N ASN A 210 2.71 -0.50 -3.38
CA ASN A 210 1.56 -0.84 -4.22
C ASN A 210 1.16 0.32 -5.12
N ARG A 211 1.13 1.56 -4.61
CA ARG A 211 0.86 2.74 -5.44
C ARG A 211 1.89 2.88 -6.56
N LEU A 212 3.19 2.81 -6.25
CA LEU A 212 4.26 2.92 -7.24
C LEU A 212 4.11 1.92 -8.39
N PHE A 213 3.96 0.63 -8.07
CA PHE A 213 3.86 -0.41 -9.09
C PHE A 213 2.51 -0.37 -9.83
N ASN A 214 1.41 -0.03 -9.16
CA ASN A 214 0.13 0.14 -9.82
C ASN A 214 0.14 1.34 -10.78
N SER A 215 0.74 2.47 -10.42
CA SER A 215 0.90 3.61 -11.32
C SER A 215 1.69 3.24 -12.57
N LEU A 216 2.77 2.46 -12.41
CA LEU A 216 3.54 1.92 -13.52
C LEU A 216 2.73 0.97 -14.40
N ALA A 217 2.01 0.02 -13.79
CA ALA A 217 1.21 -0.95 -14.51
C ALA A 217 0.09 -0.28 -15.32
N PHE A 218 -0.67 0.63 -14.70
CA PHE A 218 -1.72 1.37 -15.37
C PHE A 218 -1.17 2.31 -16.46
N GLY A 219 -0.02 2.95 -16.24
CA GLY A 219 0.63 3.80 -17.25
C GLY A 219 1.12 3.01 -18.46
N CYS A 220 1.69 1.82 -18.26
CA CYS A 220 2.04 0.91 -19.33
C CYS A 220 0.80 0.42 -20.10
N ASP A 221 -0.26 0.04 -19.38
CA ASP A 221 -1.50 -0.46 -19.99
C ASP A 221 -2.20 0.63 -20.83
N GLU A 222 -2.17 1.88 -20.35
CA GLU A 222 -2.68 3.04 -21.08
C GLU A 222 -1.88 3.30 -22.38
N LEU A 223 -0.55 3.20 -22.33
CA LEU A 223 0.27 3.35 -23.52
C LEU A 223 0.05 2.20 -24.52
N CYS A 224 -0.03 0.96 -24.05
CA CYS A 224 -0.35 -0.19 -24.92
C CYS A 224 -1.69 0.02 -25.62
N ARG A 225 -2.71 0.52 -24.90
CA ARG A 225 -4.02 0.85 -25.47
C ARG A 225 -3.91 1.89 -26.57
N GLU A 226 -3.14 2.96 -26.37
CA GLU A 226 -2.92 3.99 -27.39
C GLU A 226 -2.19 3.43 -28.63
N LEU A 227 -1.14 2.63 -28.45
CA LEU A 227 -0.40 2.01 -29.54
C LEU A 227 -1.29 1.05 -30.35
N LYS A 228 -2.11 0.25 -29.66
CA LYS A 228 -3.09 -0.65 -30.28
C LYS A 228 -4.17 0.09 -31.05
N ASN A 229 -4.60 1.26 -30.58
CA ASN A 229 -5.56 2.10 -31.29
C ASN A 229 -4.95 2.84 -32.50
N ARG A 230 -3.63 3.09 -32.50
CA ARG A 230 -2.92 3.69 -33.65
C ARG A 230 -2.59 2.66 -34.75
N ALA A 231 -2.36 1.40 -34.40
CA ALA A 231 -2.08 0.32 -35.34
C ALA A 231 -3.17 0.06 -36.42
N PRO A 232 -4.50 0.10 -36.13
CA PRO A 232 -5.52 -0.06 -37.17
C PRO A 232 -5.58 1.13 -38.13
N VAL A 233 -5.21 2.34 -37.69
CA VAL A 233 -5.22 3.55 -38.54
C VAL A 233 -4.11 3.51 -39.59
N LEU A 234 -2.92 2.98 -39.24
CA LEU A 234 -1.82 2.82 -40.19
C LEU A 234 -2.14 1.79 -41.29
N ARG A 235 -2.88 0.72 -40.99
CA ARG A 235 -3.34 -0.24 -42.02
C ARG A 235 -4.33 0.37 -43.02
N CYS A 236 -5.15 1.33 -42.60
CA CYS A 236 -6.05 2.03 -43.52
C CYS A 236 -5.29 2.98 -44.45
N ILE A 237 -4.23 3.64 -43.96
CA ILE A 237 -3.41 4.55 -44.78
C ILE A 237 -2.56 3.75 -45.80
N ASP A 238 -2.00 2.62 -45.40
CA ASP A 238 -1.21 1.76 -46.31
C ASP A 238 -2.10 1.05 -47.35
N ALA A 239 -3.35 0.71 -47.00
CA ALA A 239 -4.32 0.17 -47.95
C ALA A 239 -4.78 1.21 -48.98
N ASP A 240 -5.03 2.46 -48.57
CA ASP A 240 -5.42 3.55 -49.48
C ASP A 240 -4.28 4.00 -50.42
N CYS A 241 -3.01 3.87 -49.99
CA CYS A 241 -1.85 4.16 -50.84
C CYS A 241 -1.54 3.04 -51.84
N SER A 242 -1.92 1.79 -51.55
CA SER A 242 -1.72 0.63 -52.45
C SER A 242 -2.73 0.54 -53.60
N GLU A 243 -3.86 1.24 -53.52
CA GLU A 243 -4.87 1.28 -54.60
C GLU A 243 -4.68 2.46 -55.58
N ARG A 244 -3.65 3.29 -55.39
CA ARG A 244 -3.35 4.45 -56.27
C ARG A 244 -2.09 4.30 -57.13
N THR A 245 -1.53 3.10 -57.23
CA THR A 245 -0.43 2.75 -58.15
C THR A 245 -0.82 1.55 -58.98
#